data_AF-A0A1E7ZAW0-F1
#
_entry.id   AF-A0A1E7ZAW0-F1
#
_cell.length_a   1.000
_cell.length_b   1.000
_cell.length_c   1.000
_cell.angle_alpha   90.00
_cell.angle_beta   90.00
_cell.angle_gamma   90.00
#
_symmetry.space_group_name_H-M   'P 1'
#
loop_
_entity.id
_entity.type
_entity.pdbx_description
1 polymer ?
#
loop_
_entity_poly.entity_id
_entity_poly.type
_entity_poly.pdbx_seq_one_letter_code
_entity_poly.pdbx_strand_id
1 'polypeptide(L)'
;MFNSPSTSRQILTVTKLNRLARTVLEGEIGLIWLSAEISNFVAASSGHWYFTLKDNKAQVRAAMFKGSNRYVKQRPKEGDKVLVRASVGLYEPRGDYQLVIEHLEADGDGALKQAFEALKLKLQRDGLFDADAKRPVPQVINKIGVVTSSAGAALHDVLTVLKRRSPATEVIIYPTLVQGEQAPAQIIHALETAYHRDEVDVILLTRGGGSLEDLWCFNDESLAHCISASPVPVVSAVGHEVDVTIADFVADVRAPTPSAGAELLSRDQSERLAFVQQKASALDRAWQQQFRHQQHQLAVLQQRLKAVHPERRLQNQYQMLDRSQIALNHAMNTQMAQRANRLNQLLRRLDRVNPASRVARLADKHQQLTASLGKSMHRLLENKARSLQASGQLLHSVSPLQTLTRGYSITFKEDKPVLDAASLHENDVMTTRLARGEVTSKVLSISTDTAKES
;
A
#
# COMPACT_ATOMS: atom_id res chain seq x y z
N MET A 1 -0.42 99.51 -30.50
CA MET A 1 -0.51 100.75 -31.29
C MET A 1 -1.85 100.74 -32.01
N PHE A 2 -2.78 101.60 -31.62
CA PHE A 2 -4.06 101.76 -32.33
C PHE A 2 -3.83 102.70 -33.51
N ASN A 3 -4.01 102.20 -34.73
CA ASN A 3 -3.94 103.03 -35.92
C ASN A 3 -5.38 103.46 -36.28
N SER A 4 -5.66 104.76 -36.17
CA SER A 4 -6.92 105.35 -36.62
C SER A 4 -7.04 105.20 -38.15
N PRO A 5 -8.19 104.78 -38.71
CA PRO A 5 -8.30 104.55 -40.14
C PRO A 5 -8.44 105.86 -40.92
N SER A 6 -7.72 105.92 -42.04
CA SER A 6 -7.87 106.88 -43.13
C SER A 6 -9.27 106.82 -43.73
N THR A 7 -9.92 107.98 -43.84
CA THR A 7 -11.30 108.19 -44.32
C THR A 7 -11.44 108.04 -45.84
N SER A 8 -11.12 106.87 -46.39
CA SER A 8 -11.68 106.44 -47.68
C SER A 8 -12.94 105.62 -47.39
N ARG A 9 -14.11 106.02 -47.92
CA ARG A 9 -15.36 105.25 -47.78
C ARG A 9 -15.21 103.88 -48.45
N GLN A 10 -14.73 102.90 -47.70
CA GLN A 10 -14.62 101.52 -48.15
C GLN A 10 -16.00 100.87 -48.03
N ILE A 11 -16.75 100.80 -49.14
CA ILE A 11 -18.04 100.12 -49.17
C ILE A 11 -17.77 98.61 -49.24
N LEU A 12 -17.90 97.93 -48.11
CA LEU A 12 -17.77 96.48 -48.01
C LEU A 12 -19.15 95.82 -48.11
N THR A 13 -19.23 94.69 -48.81
CA THR A 13 -20.40 93.81 -48.73
C THR A 13 -20.41 93.09 -47.38
N VAL A 14 -21.59 92.70 -46.90
CA VAL A 14 -21.74 91.98 -45.61
C VAL A 14 -20.88 90.71 -45.58
N THR A 15 -20.80 89.98 -46.69
CA THR A 15 -19.94 88.79 -46.83
C THR A 15 -18.46 89.14 -46.66
N LYS A 16 -18.00 90.24 -47.27
CA LYS A 16 -16.61 90.68 -47.20
C LYS A 16 -16.26 91.20 -45.80
N LEU A 17 -17.20 91.85 -45.12
CA LEU A 17 -17.08 92.28 -43.73
C LEU A 17 -16.93 91.08 -42.79
N ASN A 18 -17.82 90.10 -42.87
CA ASN A 18 -17.77 88.90 -42.00
C ASN A 18 -16.49 88.09 -42.23
N ARG A 19 -16.04 87.94 -43.49
CA ARG A 19 -14.79 87.25 -43.81
C ARG A 19 -13.58 87.99 -43.22
N LEU A 20 -13.54 89.32 -43.31
CA LEU A 20 -12.46 90.13 -42.74
C LEU A 20 -12.46 90.04 -41.21
N ALA A 21 -13.63 90.15 -40.57
CA ALA A 21 -13.77 90.00 -39.12
C ALA A 21 -13.30 88.63 -38.63
N ARG A 22 -13.66 87.55 -39.35
CA ARG A 22 -13.18 86.20 -39.05
C ARG A 22 -11.66 86.11 -39.10
N THR A 23 -11.03 86.61 -40.17
CA THR A 23 -9.57 86.56 -40.33
C THR A 23 -8.83 87.32 -39.24
N VAL A 24 -9.35 88.47 -38.82
CA VAL A 24 -8.76 89.25 -37.71
C VAL A 24 -8.91 88.50 -36.38
N LEU A 25 -10.09 87.95 -36.10
CA LEU A 25 -10.34 87.21 -34.85
C LEU A 25 -9.48 85.94 -34.75
N GLU A 26 -9.40 85.15 -35.83
CA GLU A 26 -8.58 83.94 -35.88
C GLU A 26 -7.07 84.27 -35.81
N GLY A 27 -6.63 85.37 -36.43
CA GLY A 27 -5.23 85.77 -36.48
C GLY A 27 -4.68 86.40 -35.20
N GLU A 28 -5.46 87.28 -34.55
CA GLU A 28 -5.01 88.04 -33.37
C GLU A 28 -5.24 87.30 -32.05
N ILE A 29 -6.35 86.55 -31.91
CA ILE A 29 -6.69 85.88 -30.65
C ILE A 29 -6.20 84.43 -30.63
N GLY A 30 -6.21 83.75 -31.79
CA GLY A 30 -5.67 82.40 -31.94
C GLY A 30 -6.34 81.35 -31.04
N LEU A 31 -5.51 80.46 -30.49
CA LEU A 31 -5.92 79.37 -29.60
C LEU A 31 -5.85 79.81 -28.14
N ILE A 32 -6.95 79.67 -27.41
CA ILE A 32 -7.08 80.12 -26.02
C ILE A 32 -7.59 79.01 -25.10
N TRP A 33 -7.31 79.17 -23.80
CA TRP A 33 -7.92 78.39 -22.73
C TRP A 33 -8.91 79.23 -21.96
N LEU A 34 -10.07 78.67 -21.64
CA LEU A 34 -11.15 79.37 -20.96
C LEU A 34 -11.82 78.46 -19.93
N SER A 35 -12.02 78.97 -18.71
CA SER A 35 -12.85 78.33 -17.68
C SER A 35 -14.22 78.98 -17.69
N ALA A 36 -15.27 78.18 -17.84
CA ALA A 36 -16.64 78.66 -17.90
C ALA A 36 -17.65 77.56 -17.53
N GLU A 37 -18.87 77.97 -17.24
CA GLU A 37 -19.99 77.06 -17.01
C GLU A 37 -20.73 76.77 -18.33
N ILE A 38 -21.09 75.52 -18.56
CA ILE A 38 -21.89 75.11 -19.72
C ILE A 38 -23.36 75.40 -19.48
N SER A 39 -24.00 76.06 -20.44
CA SER A 39 -25.44 76.27 -20.51
C SER A 39 -25.99 75.96 -21.90
N ASN A 40 -27.28 75.64 -22.00
CA ASN A 40 -27.97 75.34 -23.26
C ASN A 40 -27.27 74.25 -24.09
N PHE A 41 -26.89 73.13 -23.45
CA PHE A 41 -26.18 72.05 -24.12
C PHE A 41 -27.08 71.25 -25.05
N VAL A 42 -26.70 71.16 -26.33
CA VAL A 42 -27.42 70.42 -27.38
C VAL A 42 -26.46 69.49 -28.12
N ALA A 43 -26.78 68.20 -28.13
CA ALA A 43 -26.12 67.23 -29.00
C ALA A 43 -26.95 67.03 -30.27
N ALA A 44 -26.44 67.51 -31.41
CA ALA A 44 -27.12 67.39 -32.69
C ALA A 44 -27.06 65.96 -33.24
N SER A 45 -28.01 65.58 -34.09
CA SER A 45 -28.05 64.27 -34.78
C SER A 45 -26.82 64.01 -35.66
N SER A 46 -26.11 65.06 -36.09
CA SER A 46 -24.83 64.96 -36.81
C SER A 46 -23.65 64.49 -35.93
N GLY A 47 -23.83 64.46 -34.60
CA GLY A 47 -22.80 64.13 -33.62
C GLY A 47 -21.93 65.30 -33.19
N HIS A 48 -22.25 66.53 -33.61
CA HIS A 48 -21.65 67.77 -33.09
C HIS A 48 -22.35 68.24 -31.82
N TRP A 49 -21.60 68.84 -30.91
CA TRP A 49 -22.13 69.44 -29.68
C TRP A 49 -22.13 70.96 -29.82
N TYR A 50 -23.23 71.58 -29.44
CA TYR A 50 -23.39 73.03 -29.38
C TYR A 50 -23.81 73.41 -27.98
N PHE A 51 -23.15 74.40 -27.40
CA PHE A 51 -23.46 74.87 -26.05
C PHE A 51 -23.01 76.32 -25.90
N THR A 52 -23.42 76.96 -24.81
CA THR A 52 -23.00 78.31 -24.46
C THR A 52 -22.09 78.24 -23.25
N LEU A 53 -20.91 78.84 -23.36
CA LEU A 53 -19.99 79.02 -22.25
C LEU A 53 -20.29 80.37 -21.61
N LYS A 54 -20.62 80.37 -20.32
CA LYS A 54 -20.94 81.57 -19.56
C LYS A 54 -20.02 81.74 -18.36
N ASP A 55 -19.74 82.99 -18.02
CA ASP A 55 -19.22 83.40 -16.72
C ASP A 55 -20.24 84.33 -16.02
N ASN A 56 -19.85 85.00 -14.95
CA ASN A 56 -20.75 85.88 -14.19
C ASN A 56 -21.19 87.15 -14.95
N LYS A 57 -20.56 87.51 -16.07
CA LYS A 57 -20.74 88.80 -16.76
C LYS A 57 -20.98 88.67 -18.27
N ALA A 58 -20.57 87.58 -18.89
CA ALA A 58 -20.56 87.38 -20.33
C ALA A 58 -20.88 85.94 -20.71
N GLN A 59 -21.30 85.74 -21.95
CA GLN A 59 -21.54 84.43 -22.52
C GLN A 59 -21.12 84.38 -23.99
N VAL A 60 -20.72 83.22 -24.46
CA VAL A 60 -20.29 82.98 -25.84
C VAL A 60 -20.75 81.60 -26.33
N ARG A 61 -21.17 81.53 -27.60
CA ARG A 61 -21.56 80.25 -28.21
C ARG A 61 -20.31 79.42 -28.52
N ALA A 62 -20.41 78.12 -28.28
CA ALA A 62 -19.35 77.16 -28.50
C ALA A 62 -19.88 75.98 -29.33
N ALA A 63 -19.02 75.47 -30.21
CA ALA A 63 -19.27 74.28 -31.00
C ALA A 63 -18.10 73.31 -30.85
N MET A 64 -18.40 72.03 -30.63
CA MET A 64 -17.41 70.96 -30.55
C MET A 64 -17.74 69.91 -31.62
N PHE A 65 -16.78 69.69 -32.52
CA PHE A 65 -16.97 68.79 -33.64
C PHE A 65 -16.85 67.32 -33.22
N LYS A 66 -17.45 66.41 -34.01
CA LYS A 66 -17.59 64.99 -33.68
C LYS A 66 -16.24 64.29 -33.44
N GLY A 67 -15.19 64.73 -34.14
CA GLY A 67 -13.83 64.23 -33.95
C GLY A 67 -13.30 64.51 -32.54
N SER A 68 -13.46 65.75 -32.07
CA SER A 68 -13.02 66.20 -30.74
C SER A 68 -13.84 65.57 -29.62
N ASN A 69 -15.15 65.39 -29.82
CA ASN A 69 -16.05 64.78 -28.83
C ASN A 69 -15.60 63.39 -28.35
N ARG A 70 -14.88 62.64 -29.18
CA ARG A 70 -14.41 61.28 -28.86
C ARG A 70 -13.36 61.23 -27.75
N TYR A 71 -12.64 62.32 -27.53
CA TYR A 71 -11.59 62.40 -26.51
C TYR A 71 -12.13 62.80 -25.13
N VAL A 72 -13.40 63.20 -25.05
CA VAL A 72 -14.03 63.60 -23.80
C VAL A 72 -14.56 62.35 -23.09
N LYS A 73 -14.00 62.03 -21.92
CA LYS A 73 -14.33 60.82 -21.13
C LYS A 73 -15.80 60.75 -20.72
N GLN A 74 -16.38 61.89 -20.36
CA GLN A 74 -17.77 62.00 -19.91
C GLN A 74 -18.47 63.12 -20.67
N ARG A 75 -19.69 62.84 -21.14
CA ARG A 75 -20.51 63.85 -21.81
C ARG A 75 -20.86 64.96 -20.80
N PRO A 76 -20.56 66.23 -21.10
CA PRO A 76 -20.86 67.33 -20.20
C PRO A 76 -22.36 67.55 -20.07
N LYS A 77 -22.76 68.06 -18.91
CA LYS A 77 -24.14 68.42 -18.56
C LYS A 77 -24.26 69.93 -18.41
N GLU A 78 -25.50 70.39 -18.47
CA GLU A 78 -25.82 71.78 -18.18
C GLU A 78 -25.51 72.08 -16.71
N GLY A 79 -24.78 73.17 -16.46
CA GLY A 79 -24.27 73.55 -15.15
C GLY A 79 -22.83 73.10 -14.86
N ASP A 80 -22.22 72.26 -15.71
CA ASP A 80 -20.84 71.81 -15.48
C ASP A 80 -19.86 72.98 -15.68
N LYS A 81 -18.96 73.16 -14.71
CA LYS A 81 -17.78 74.02 -14.88
C LYS A 81 -16.70 73.27 -15.62
N VAL A 82 -16.25 73.83 -16.74
CA VAL A 82 -15.31 73.20 -17.66
C VAL A 82 -14.16 74.13 -17.98
N LEU A 83 -12.98 73.53 -18.15
CA LEU A 83 -11.82 74.15 -18.74
C LEU A 83 -11.74 73.69 -20.21
N VAL A 84 -11.84 74.64 -21.14
CA VAL A 84 -11.85 74.36 -22.58
C VAL A 84 -10.67 74.99 -23.28
N ARG A 85 -10.11 74.27 -24.26
CA ARG A 85 -9.18 74.82 -25.24
C ARG A 85 -9.93 75.08 -26.54
N ALA A 86 -9.95 76.32 -26.99
CA ALA A 86 -10.78 76.75 -28.10
C ALA A 86 -10.07 77.70 -29.05
N SER A 87 -10.45 77.65 -30.33
CA SER A 87 -10.12 78.69 -31.30
C SER A 87 -11.29 79.65 -31.46
N VAL A 88 -10.96 80.93 -31.58
CA VAL A 88 -11.96 82.00 -31.76
C VAL A 88 -12.31 82.15 -33.24
N GLY A 89 -13.59 82.16 -33.56
CA GLY A 89 -14.04 82.32 -34.94
C GLY A 89 -15.38 83.04 -35.08
N LEU A 90 -15.83 83.17 -36.34
CA LEU A 90 -17.10 83.79 -36.70
C LEU A 90 -17.85 82.87 -37.67
N TYR A 91 -19.14 82.61 -37.41
CA TYR A 91 -19.98 81.86 -38.33
C TYR A 91 -20.44 82.75 -39.49
N GLU A 92 -19.70 82.72 -40.60
CA GLU A 92 -19.85 83.64 -41.74
C GLU A 92 -21.27 83.86 -42.26
N PRO A 93 -22.15 82.83 -42.36
CA PRO A 93 -23.51 83.02 -42.90
C PRO A 93 -24.41 83.88 -42.01
N ARG A 94 -24.18 83.91 -40.69
CA ARG A 94 -24.99 84.71 -39.74
C ARG A 94 -24.20 85.84 -39.07
N GLY A 95 -22.87 85.83 -39.16
CA GLY A 95 -22.01 86.78 -38.47
C GLY A 95 -21.95 86.56 -36.95
N ASP A 96 -22.33 85.37 -36.46
CA ASP A 96 -22.31 85.06 -35.03
C ASP A 96 -20.89 84.77 -34.56
N TYR A 97 -20.49 85.40 -33.46
CA TYR A 97 -19.23 85.09 -32.77
C TYR A 97 -19.32 83.73 -32.07
N GLN A 98 -18.32 82.87 -32.30
CA GLN A 98 -18.34 81.51 -31.75
C GLN A 98 -16.94 80.98 -31.42
N LEU A 99 -16.88 80.08 -30.44
CA LEU A 99 -15.70 79.31 -30.10
C LEU A 99 -15.78 77.90 -30.69
N VAL A 100 -14.71 77.45 -31.34
CA VAL A 100 -14.57 76.05 -31.76
C VAL A 100 -13.73 75.33 -30.72
N ILE A 101 -14.34 74.42 -29.99
CA ILE A 101 -13.71 73.69 -28.89
C ILE A 101 -12.91 72.51 -29.46
N GLU A 102 -11.61 72.51 -29.16
CA GLU A 102 -10.72 71.40 -29.49
C GLU A 102 -10.62 70.40 -28.34
N HIS A 103 -10.57 70.90 -27.11
CA HIS A 103 -10.38 70.10 -25.90
C HIS A 103 -11.29 70.59 -24.78
N LEU A 104 -11.84 69.66 -24.01
CA LEU A 104 -12.79 69.95 -22.92
C LEU A 104 -12.49 69.03 -21.73
N GLU A 105 -12.19 69.65 -20.58
CA GLU A 105 -11.95 68.98 -19.30
C GLU A 105 -12.84 69.62 -18.22
N ALA A 106 -13.12 68.89 -17.14
CA ALA A 106 -13.79 69.47 -15.98
C ALA A 106 -12.83 70.40 -15.23
N ASP A 107 -13.30 71.59 -14.83
CA ASP A 107 -12.47 72.64 -14.21
C ASP A 107 -11.85 72.22 -12.86
N GLY A 108 -12.45 71.24 -12.17
CA GLY A 108 -11.98 70.73 -10.88
C GLY A 108 -10.61 70.04 -10.91
N ASP A 109 -10.27 69.35 -12.01
CA ASP A 109 -9.03 68.57 -12.11
C ASP A 109 -7.77 69.46 -12.22
N GLY A 110 -7.90 70.65 -12.82
CA GLY A 110 -6.77 71.56 -13.06
C GLY A 110 -6.26 72.23 -11.79
N ALA A 111 -7.17 72.70 -10.93
CA ALA A 111 -6.82 73.35 -9.66
C ALA A 111 -6.19 72.36 -8.66
N LEU A 112 -6.76 71.14 -8.56
CA LEU A 112 -6.21 70.07 -7.73
C LEU A 112 -4.82 69.65 -8.23
N LYS A 113 -4.62 69.53 -9.54
CA LYS A 113 -3.30 69.19 -10.09
C LYS A 113 -2.24 70.25 -9.78
N GLN A 114 -2.56 71.53 -9.92
CA GLN A 114 -1.65 72.63 -9.55
C GLN A 114 -1.33 72.63 -8.06
N ALA A 115 -2.34 72.44 -7.20
CA ALA A 115 -2.15 72.34 -5.76
C ALA A 115 -1.26 71.14 -5.38
N PHE A 116 -1.42 70.00 -6.05
CA PHE A 116 -0.59 68.81 -5.86
C PHE A 116 0.86 69.07 -6.26
N GLU A 117 1.10 69.65 -7.44
CA GLU A 117 2.45 69.97 -7.91
C GLU A 117 3.15 70.98 -6.98
N ALA A 118 2.41 72.00 -6.50
CA ALA A 118 2.92 72.98 -5.55
C ALA A 118 3.29 72.33 -4.20
N LEU A 119 2.41 71.48 -3.66
CA LEU A 119 2.66 70.76 -2.40
C LEU A 119 3.81 69.78 -2.53
N LYS A 120 3.88 69.04 -3.64
CA LYS A 120 4.98 68.12 -3.93
C LYS A 120 6.32 68.84 -3.96
N LEU A 121 6.41 69.97 -4.65
CA LEU A 121 7.64 70.77 -4.70
C LEU A 121 8.03 71.33 -3.32
N LYS A 122 7.04 71.73 -2.50
CA LYS A 122 7.27 72.20 -1.13
C LYS A 122 7.87 71.09 -0.26
N LEU A 123 7.19 69.95 -0.16
CA LEU A 123 7.62 68.82 0.69
C LEU A 123 8.93 68.17 0.21
N GLN A 124 9.19 68.20 -1.11
CA GLN A 124 10.47 67.77 -1.66
C GLN A 124 11.62 68.67 -1.19
N ARG A 125 11.40 69.99 -1.10
CA ARG A 125 12.41 70.92 -0.56
C ARG A 125 12.63 70.74 0.93
N ASP A 126 11.59 70.33 1.64
CA ASP A 126 11.66 70.01 3.07
C ASP A 126 12.34 68.64 3.34
N GLY A 127 12.71 67.89 2.29
CA GLY A 127 13.46 66.63 2.40
C GLY A 127 12.63 65.40 2.76
N LEU A 128 11.28 65.52 2.81
CA LEU A 128 10.40 64.43 3.23
C LEU A 128 10.38 63.23 2.27
N PHE A 129 10.94 63.38 1.06
CA PHE A 129 10.99 62.31 0.05
C PHE A 129 12.35 61.62 -0.04
N ASP A 130 13.33 62.04 0.75
CA ASP A 130 14.69 61.54 0.68
C ASP A 130 14.75 60.06 1.06
N ALA A 131 15.38 59.24 0.22
CA ALA A 131 15.47 57.80 0.43
C ALA A 131 16.24 57.43 1.71
N ASP A 132 17.20 58.27 2.12
CA ASP A 132 18.00 58.07 3.33
C ASP A 132 17.21 58.30 4.62
N ALA A 133 16.10 59.04 4.56
CA ALA A 133 15.20 59.27 5.70
C ALA A 133 14.19 58.12 5.89
N LYS A 134 14.04 57.22 4.90
CA LYS A 134 13.07 56.14 4.91
C LYS A 134 13.56 54.95 5.72
N ARG A 135 12.67 54.37 6.53
CA ARG A 135 12.94 53.21 7.38
C ARG A 135 12.81 51.91 6.57
N PRO A 136 13.75 50.96 6.70
CA PRO A 136 13.60 49.65 6.06
C PRO A 136 12.46 48.86 6.72
N VAL A 137 11.62 48.23 5.90
CA VAL A 137 10.57 47.32 6.39
C VAL A 137 11.25 46.14 7.10
N PRO A 138 10.87 45.82 8.35
CA PRO A 138 11.48 44.72 9.08
C PRO A 138 11.28 43.42 8.33
N GLN A 139 12.31 42.60 8.41
CA GLN A 139 12.31 41.30 7.79
C GLN A 139 11.15 40.46 8.38
N VAL A 140 11.14 40.20 9.68
CA VAL A 140 10.07 39.44 10.34
C VAL A 140 8.96 40.39 10.77
N ILE A 141 7.73 40.15 10.32
CA ILE A 141 6.53 40.92 10.69
C ILE A 141 5.56 39.98 11.42
N ASN A 142 5.34 40.23 12.71
CA ASN A 142 4.41 39.49 13.55
C ASN A 142 3.06 40.22 13.66
N LYS A 143 3.09 41.56 13.70
CA LYS A 143 1.89 42.39 13.86
C LYS A 143 1.85 43.53 12.83
N ILE A 144 0.74 43.63 12.09
CA ILE A 144 0.51 44.69 11.10
C ILE A 144 -0.61 45.61 11.60
N GLY A 145 -0.35 46.91 11.65
CA GLY A 145 -1.38 47.93 11.84
C GLY A 145 -2.00 48.32 10.51
N VAL A 146 -3.31 48.15 10.33
CA VAL A 146 -3.99 48.54 9.08
C VAL A 146 -4.83 49.77 9.36
N VAL A 147 -4.45 50.89 8.75
CA VAL A 147 -5.19 52.16 8.80
C VAL A 147 -6.06 52.24 7.55
N THR A 148 -7.36 52.00 7.74
CA THR A 148 -8.35 51.98 6.64
C THR A 148 -9.77 52.13 7.18
N SER A 149 -10.78 52.17 6.31
CA SER A 149 -12.18 52.19 6.77
C SER A 149 -12.64 50.81 7.24
N SER A 150 -13.39 50.77 8.35
CA SER A 150 -13.86 49.52 8.98
C SER A 150 -14.79 48.68 8.10
N ALA A 151 -15.45 49.29 7.10
CA ALA A 151 -16.39 48.66 6.18
C ALA A 151 -15.88 48.61 4.72
N GLY A 152 -14.63 48.97 4.46
CA GLY A 152 -14.10 49.09 3.09
C GLY A 152 -13.67 47.75 2.46
N ALA A 153 -13.82 47.64 1.14
CA ALA A 153 -13.33 46.49 0.36
C ALA A 153 -11.81 46.27 0.52
N ALA A 154 -11.03 47.34 0.67
CA ALA A 154 -9.58 47.26 0.89
C ALA A 154 -9.19 46.46 2.13
N LEU A 155 -9.95 46.59 3.23
CA LEU A 155 -9.70 45.80 4.43
C LEU A 155 -9.91 44.30 4.15
N HIS A 156 -10.97 43.95 3.42
CA HIS A 156 -11.25 42.57 3.05
C HIS A 156 -10.14 41.98 2.16
N ASP A 157 -9.66 42.75 1.19
CA ASP A 157 -8.58 42.35 0.30
C ASP A 157 -7.28 42.09 1.07
N VAL A 158 -6.89 43.02 1.95
CA VAL A 158 -5.71 42.88 2.82
C VAL A 158 -5.82 41.64 3.70
N LEU A 159 -6.95 41.46 4.39
CA LEU A 159 -7.17 40.31 5.28
C LEU A 159 -7.16 38.98 4.51
N THR A 160 -7.68 38.95 3.29
CA THR A 160 -7.72 37.74 2.45
C THR A 160 -6.31 37.33 2.03
N VAL A 161 -5.49 38.30 1.59
CA VAL A 161 -4.09 38.05 1.23
C VAL A 161 -3.28 37.59 2.44
N LEU A 162 -3.40 38.26 3.58
CA LEU A 162 -2.66 37.92 4.80
C LEU A 162 -3.06 36.53 5.32
N LYS A 163 -4.35 36.18 5.36
CA LYS A 163 -4.80 34.82 5.74
C LYS A 163 -4.22 33.73 4.86
N ARG A 164 -4.05 34.00 3.56
CA ARG A 164 -3.51 33.02 2.61
C ARG A 164 -2.00 32.86 2.73
N ARG A 165 -1.25 33.96 2.83
CA ARG A 165 0.22 33.96 2.73
C ARG A 165 0.93 33.93 4.09
N SER A 166 0.37 34.62 5.08
CA SER A 166 0.98 34.78 6.42
C SER A 166 -0.08 34.67 7.54
N PRO A 167 -0.75 33.51 7.70
CA PRO A 167 -1.86 33.34 8.64
C PRO A 167 -1.47 33.54 10.12
N ALA A 168 -0.18 33.42 10.44
CA ALA A 168 0.32 33.65 11.80
C ALA A 168 0.54 35.14 12.14
N THR A 169 0.44 36.05 11.16
CA THR A 169 0.59 37.49 11.39
C THR A 169 -0.70 38.06 11.95
N GLU A 170 -0.61 38.73 13.11
CA GLU A 170 -1.75 39.42 13.72
C GLU A 170 -2.01 40.75 13.00
N VAL A 171 -3.28 41.11 12.87
CA VAL A 171 -3.71 42.35 12.21
C VAL A 171 -4.48 43.20 13.20
N ILE A 172 -3.99 44.42 13.44
CA ILE A 172 -4.63 45.42 14.30
C ILE A 172 -5.22 46.49 13.41
N ILE A 173 -6.53 46.68 13.49
CA ILE A 173 -7.25 47.61 12.62
C ILE A 173 -7.39 48.94 13.34
N TYR A 174 -6.92 50.01 12.70
CA TYR A 174 -7.11 51.40 13.12
C TYR A 174 -8.14 52.04 12.19
N PRO A 175 -9.44 51.99 12.55
CA PRO A 175 -10.51 52.43 11.66
C PRO A 175 -10.51 53.96 11.51
N THR A 176 -10.50 54.44 10.28
CA THR A 176 -10.56 55.88 9.96
C THR A 176 -11.40 56.13 8.70
N LEU A 177 -11.92 57.34 8.55
CA LEU A 177 -12.35 57.82 7.24
C LEU A 177 -11.15 57.91 6.29
N VAL A 178 -11.36 57.46 5.05
CA VAL A 178 -10.34 57.39 3.98
C VAL A 178 -10.79 58.15 2.72
N GLN A 179 -11.79 59.04 2.88
CA GLN A 179 -12.32 59.91 1.84
C GLN A 179 -13.07 61.09 2.49
N GLY A 180 -13.16 62.20 1.75
CA GLY A 180 -13.81 63.43 2.22
C GLY A 180 -12.89 64.34 3.03
N GLU A 181 -13.37 65.56 3.31
CA GLU A 181 -12.57 66.64 3.91
C GLU A 181 -12.10 66.35 5.35
N GLN A 182 -12.82 65.50 6.09
CA GLN A 182 -12.46 65.13 7.47
C GLN A 182 -11.44 63.97 7.54
N ALA A 183 -11.16 63.29 6.43
CA ALA A 183 -10.30 62.12 6.41
C ALA A 183 -8.85 62.41 6.85
N PRO A 184 -8.16 63.50 6.42
CA PRO A 184 -6.77 63.72 6.79
C PRO A 184 -6.57 63.77 8.32
N ALA A 185 -7.40 64.53 9.03
CA ALA A 185 -7.33 64.65 10.49
C ALA A 185 -7.59 63.32 11.21
N GLN A 186 -8.51 62.50 10.70
CA GLN A 186 -8.79 61.19 11.28
C GLN A 186 -7.68 60.17 10.99
N ILE A 187 -7.08 60.21 9.80
CA ILE A 187 -5.95 59.35 9.44
C ILE A 187 -4.76 59.69 10.35
N ILE A 188 -4.47 60.98 10.55
CA ILE A 188 -3.41 61.43 11.47
C ILE A 188 -3.69 60.89 12.89
N HIS A 189 -4.92 61.04 13.39
CA HIS A 189 -5.26 60.52 14.71
C HIS A 189 -5.12 58.99 14.82
N ALA A 190 -5.47 58.25 13.77
CA ALA A 190 -5.31 56.80 13.71
C ALA A 190 -3.83 56.38 13.69
N LEU A 191 -2.99 57.11 12.95
CA LEU A 191 -1.54 56.92 12.93
C LEU A 191 -0.91 57.23 14.28
N GLU A 192 -1.23 58.37 14.89
CA GLU A 192 -0.76 58.75 16.22
C GLU A 192 -1.18 57.71 17.28
N THR A 193 -2.40 57.20 17.19
CA THR A 193 -2.86 56.12 18.08
C THR A 193 -2.01 54.87 17.92
N ALA A 194 -1.67 54.48 16.68
CA ALA A 194 -0.79 53.34 16.42
C ALA A 194 0.62 53.58 16.97
N TYR A 195 1.15 54.80 16.81
CA TYR A 195 2.45 55.20 17.34
C TYR A 195 2.50 55.14 18.86
N HIS A 196 1.45 55.62 19.54
CA HIS A 196 1.37 55.63 20.99
C HIS A 196 1.21 54.24 21.61
N ARG A 197 0.54 53.31 20.91
CA ARG A 197 0.34 51.95 21.41
C ARG A 197 1.57 51.06 21.24
N ASP A 198 2.44 51.37 20.27
CA ASP A 198 3.69 50.64 20.00
C ASP A 198 3.48 49.10 19.93
N GLU A 199 2.38 48.68 19.32
CA GLU A 199 1.94 47.27 19.28
C GLU A 199 2.07 46.61 17.90
N VAL A 200 2.60 47.34 16.90
CA VAL A 200 2.71 46.88 15.51
C VAL A 200 4.13 47.05 14.99
N ASP A 201 4.58 46.10 14.16
CA ASP A 201 5.92 46.13 13.56
C ASP A 201 5.97 47.01 12.30
N VAL A 202 4.81 47.20 11.67
CA VAL A 202 4.63 47.95 10.41
C VAL A 202 3.19 48.44 10.29
N ILE A 203 3.01 49.60 9.67
CA ILE A 203 1.69 50.17 9.39
C ILE A 203 1.41 50.12 7.89
N LEU A 204 0.23 49.63 7.52
CA LEU A 204 -0.30 49.66 6.16
C LEU A 204 -1.41 50.72 6.11
N LEU A 205 -1.13 51.86 5.49
CA LEU A 205 -2.13 52.86 5.15
C LEU A 205 -2.75 52.50 3.81
N THR A 206 -4.06 52.23 3.78
CA THR A 206 -4.67 51.70 2.55
C THR A 206 -6.11 52.14 2.35
N ARG A 207 -6.49 52.20 1.07
CA ARG A 207 -7.82 52.57 0.61
C ARG A 207 -8.20 51.71 -0.60
N GLY A 208 -9.49 51.45 -0.79
CA GLY A 208 -9.99 50.85 -2.03
C GLY A 208 -9.90 51.81 -3.22
N GLY A 209 -10.34 51.34 -4.40
CA GLY A 209 -10.46 52.20 -5.58
C GLY A 209 -11.37 53.42 -5.35
N GLY A 210 -11.17 54.47 -6.15
CA GLY A 210 -11.95 55.72 -6.09
C GLY A 210 -11.48 56.71 -7.17
N SER A 211 -12.21 57.82 -7.34
CA SER A 211 -11.78 58.91 -8.23
C SER A 211 -10.59 59.68 -7.65
N LEU A 212 -9.98 60.57 -8.44
CA LEU A 212 -8.90 61.46 -7.99
C LEU A 212 -9.32 62.36 -6.83
N GLU A 213 -10.54 62.89 -6.85
CA GLU A 213 -11.12 63.72 -5.78
C GLU A 213 -11.17 62.97 -4.44
N ASP A 214 -11.43 61.70 -4.55
CA ASP A 214 -11.61 60.73 -3.49
C ASP A 214 -10.25 60.38 -2.82
N LEU A 215 -9.16 60.41 -3.60
CA LEU A 215 -7.77 60.26 -3.15
C LEU A 215 -7.16 61.56 -2.62
N TRP A 216 -7.83 62.71 -2.82
CA TRP A 216 -7.27 64.02 -2.50
C TRP A 216 -6.95 64.20 -1.01
N CYS A 217 -7.69 63.52 -0.13
CA CYS A 217 -7.43 63.55 1.31
C CYS A 217 -6.03 63.00 1.72
N PHE A 218 -5.34 62.30 0.82
CA PHE A 218 -3.96 61.84 1.03
C PHE A 218 -2.90 62.83 0.53
N ASN A 219 -3.33 63.97 -0.02
CA ASN A 219 -2.50 65.10 -0.45
C ASN A 219 -2.55 66.24 0.57
N ASP A 220 -2.46 65.90 1.86
CA ASP A 220 -2.45 66.86 2.97
C ASP A 220 -1.03 67.03 3.54
N GLU A 221 -0.65 68.27 3.83
CA GLU A 221 0.67 68.60 4.38
C GLU A 221 0.88 68.04 5.79
N SER A 222 -0.14 68.12 6.65
CA SER A 222 -0.03 67.63 8.03
C SER A 222 0.09 66.11 8.06
N LEU A 223 -0.65 65.42 7.18
CA LEU A 223 -0.54 63.98 7.01
C LEU A 223 0.86 63.56 6.52
N ALA A 224 1.44 64.31 5.57
CA ALA A 224 2.80 64.08 5.10
C ALA A 224 3.81 64.14 6.26
N HIS A 225 3.76 65.20 7.08
CA HIS A 225 4.64 65.31 8.24
C HIS A 225 4.42 64.19 9.26
N CYS A 226 3.16 63.78 9.50
CA CYS A 226 2.82 62.68 10.39
C CYS A 226 3.45 61.35 9.94
N ILE A 227 3.32 61.01 8.65
CA ILE A 227 3.91 59.78 8.07
C ILE A 227 5.44 59.82 8.14
N SER A 228 6.07 60.95 7.80
CA SER A 228 7.53 61.09 7.85
C SER A 228 8.09 60.96 9.26
N ALA A 229 7.36 61.46 10.27
CA ALA A 229 7.73 61.39 11.67
C ALA A 229 7.43 60.02 12.33
N SER A 230 6.93 59.04 11.57
CA SER A 230 6.50 57.76 12.09
C SER A 230 7.64 57.02 12.82
N PRO A 231 7.42 56.49 14.05
CA PRO A 231 8.38 55.63 14.74
C PRO A 231 8.46 54.22 14.14
N VAL A 232 7.46 53.81 13.36
CA VAL A 232 7.32 52.48 12.77
C VAL A 232 7.23 52.60 11.24
N PRO A 233 7.79 51.68 10.44
CA PRO A 233 7.71 51.80 8.98
C PRO A 233 6.27 51.86 8.47
N VAL A 234 5.99 52.79 7.56
CA VAL A 234 4.68 53.00 6.93
C VAL A 234 4.73 52.57 5.48
N VAL A 235 3.84 51.65 5.12
CA VAL A 235 3.59 51.23 3.74
C VAL A 235 2.31 51.88 3.26
N SER A 236 2.40 52.68 2.20
CA SER A 236 1.22 53.27 1.56
C SER A 236 0.73 52.37 0.43
N ALA A 237 -0.55 52.02 0.49
CA ALA A 237 -1.28 51.26 -0.52
C ALA A 237 -2.59 51.99 -0.88
N VAL A 238 -2.44 53.26 -1.25
CA VAL A 238 -3.54 54.21 -1.52
C VAL A 238 -3.61 54.55 -3.01
N GLY A 239 -2.51 55.02 -3.59
CA GLY A 239 -2.46 55.36 -5.02
C GLY A 239 -2.37 54.13 -5.93
N HIS A 240 -2.85 54.28 -7.17
CA HIS A 240 -2.67 53.27 -8.23
C HIS A 240 -1.41 53.60 -9.06
N GLU A 241 -1.13 52.82 -10.11
CA GLU A 241 0.05 53.04 -10.97
C GLU A 241 0.12 54.46 -11.57
N VAL A 242 -1.04 55.09 -11.83
CA VAL A 242 -1.15 56.39 -12.51
C VAL A 242 -1.42 57.55 -11.52
N ASP A 243 -2.15 57.29 -10.44
CA ASP A 243 -2.63 58.31 -9.50
C ASP A 243 -1.89 58.20 -8.15
N VAL A 244 -0.66 58.73 -8.13
CA VAL A 244 0.21 58.73 -6.93
C VAL A 244 -0.09 59.92 -6.03
N THR A 245 -0.27 59.67 -4.74
CA THR A 245 -0.57 60.70 -3.72
C THR A 245 0.70 61.16 -3.00
N ILE A 246 0.62 62.28 -2.26
CA ILE A 246 1.73 62.74 -1.41
C ILE A 246 2.05 61.71 -0.33
N ALA A 247 1.03 61.10 0.30
CA ALA A 247 1.23 60.01 1.26
C ALA A 247 2.08 58.86 0.68
N ASP A 248 1.90 58.52 -0.61
CA ASP A 248 2.71 57.49 -1.28
C ASP A 248 4.18 57.91 -1.48
N PHE A 249 4.46 59.20 -1.63
CA PHE A 249 5.83 59.71 -1.76
C PHE A 249 6.56 59.72 -0.41
N VAL A 250 5.86 60.08 0.66
CA VAL A 250 6.44 60.19 2.00
C VAL A 250 6.59 58.84 2.68
N ALA A 251 5.68 57.89 2.42
CA ALA A 251 5.76 56.56 3.00
C ALA A 251 7.09 55.87 2.70
N ASP A 252 7.53 55.02 3.63
CA ASP A 252 8.78 54.28 3.51
C ASP A 252 8.76 53.36 2.30
N VAL A 253 7.62 52.71 2.07
CA VAL A 253 7.39 51.84 0.93
C VAL A 253 6.03 52.11 0.31
N ARG A 254 5.99 52.14 -1.02
CA ARG A 254 4.76 52.27 -1.80
C ARG A 254 4.35 50.91 -2.37
N ALA A 255 3.07 50.60 -2.25
CA ALA A 255 2.41 49.52 -2.95
C ALA A 255 1.27 50.06 -3.84
N PRO A 256 1.07 49.50 -5.05
CA PRO A 256 0.09 50.03 -6.01
C PRO A 256 -1.37 49.70 -5.69
N THR A 257 -1.62 48.75 -4.78
CA THR A 257 -2.97 48.33 -4.37
C THR A 257 -2.96 47.80 -2.93
N PRO A 258 -4.13 47.77 -2.24
CA PRO A 258 -4.25 47.15 -0.91
C PRO A 258 -3.71 45.72 -0.87
N SER A 259 -4.08 44.90 -1.87
CA SER A 259 -3.59 43.53 -2.02
C SER A 259 -2.08 43.46 -2.19
N ALA A 260 -1.49 44.32 -3.03
CA ALA A 260 -0.04 44.36 -3.21
C ALA A 260 0.69 44.80 -1.92
N GLY A 261 0.11 45.73 -1.15
CA GLY A 261 0.63 46.11 0.16
C GLY A 261 0.63 44.94 1.14
N ALA A 262 -0.48 44.19 1.20
CA ALA A 262 -0.56 42.97 1.98
C ALA A 262 0.43 41.89 1.50
N GLU A 263 0.65 41.76 0.20
CA GLU A 263 1.62 40.81 -0.36
C GLU A 263 3.06 41.17 0.01
N LEU A 264 3.40 42.45 -0.03
CA LEU A 264 4.72 42.97 0.34
C LEU A 264 5.02 42.75 1.82
N LEU A 265 4.00 42.88 2.68
CA LEU A 265 4.10 42.66 4.11
C LEU A 265 3.92 41.18 4.51
N SER A 266 3.41 40.34 3.61
CA SER A 266 3.29 38.91 3.84
C SER A 266 4.58 38.19 3.45
N ARG A 267 5.15 37.45 4.40
CA ARG A 267 6.13 36.42 4.06
C ARG A 267 5.39 35.19 3.56
N ASP A 268 5.89 34.58 2.50
CA ASP A 268 5.38 33.27 2.09
C ASP A 268 5.76 32.22 3.15
N GLN A 269 4.81 31.89 4.04
CA GLN A 269 5.03 30.89 5.09
C GLN A 269 4.98 29.45 4.56
N SER A 270 4.65 29.24 3.27
CA SER A 270 4.54 27.91 2.68
C SER A 270 5.85 27.13 2.74
N GLU A 271 7.00 27.79 2.53
CA GLU A 271 8.33 27.16 2.63
C GLU A 271 8.62 26.69 4.05
N ARG A 272 8.27 27.49 5.07
CA ARG A 272 8.46 27.11 6.48
C ARG A 272 7.56 25.93 6.86
N LEU A 273 6.31 25.95 6.44
CA LEU A 273 5.37 24.84 6.68
C LEU A 273 5.86 23.56 5.99
N ALA A 274 6.29 23.65 4.73
CA ALA A 274 6.85 22.54 3.99
C ALA A 274 8.12 21.98 4.66
N PHE A 275 8.99 22.86 5.14
CA PHE A 275 10.19 22.48 5.90
C PHE A 275 9.82 21.71 7.18
N VAL A 276 8.87 22.21 7.97
CA VAL A 276 8.40 21.54 9.20
C VAL A 276 7.79 20.18 8.89
N GLN A 277 6.92 20.10 7.87
CA GLN A 277 6.33 18.84 7.42
C GLN A 277 7.38 17.83 6.96
N GLN A 278 8.38 18.28 6.19
CA GLN A 278 9.48 17.43 5.74
C GLN A 278 10.28 16.88 6.93
N LYS A 279 10.58 17.71 7.94
CA LYS A 279 11.28 17.28 9.16
C LYS A 279 10.44 16.31 9.99
N ALA A 280 9.13 16.56 10.13
CA ALA A 280 8.22 15.65 10.82
C ALA A 280 8.17 14.27 10.14
N SER A 281 8.04 14.23 8.81
CA SER A 281 8.08 12.97 8.05
C SER A 281 9.44 12.26 8.14
N ALA A 282 10.55 13.01 8.18
CA ALA A 282 11.87 12.41 8.36
C ALA A 282 12.04 11.79 9.76
N LEU A 283 11.50 12.44 10.80
CA LEU A 283 11.51 11.93 12.17
C LEU A 283 10.68 10.65 12.30
N ASP A 284 9.49 10.61 11.71
CA ASP A 284 8.64 9.40 11.73
C ASP A 284 9.33 8.21 11.06
N ARG A 285 9.95 8.43 9.89
CA ARG A 285 10.76 7.38 9.22
C ARG A 285 11.91 6.88 10.08
N ALA A 286 12.66 7.79 10.71
CA ALA A 286 13.78 7.44 11.58
C ALA A 286 13.29 6.64 12.81
N TRP A 287 12.17 7.05 13.40
CA TRP A 287 11.55 6.35 14.53
C TRP A 287 11.12 4.94 14.15
N GLN A 288 10.42 4.77 13.04
CA GLN A 288 9.98 3.46 12.55
C GLN A 288 11.17 2.54 12.26
N GLN A 289 12.24 3.07 11.67
CA GLN A 289 13.46 2.30 11.42
C GLN A 289 14.12 1.84 12.72
N GLN A 290 14.26 2.75 13.69
CA GLN A 290 14.83 2.43 15.00
C GLN A 290 13.99 1.38 15.74
N PHE A 291 12.67 1.52 15.72
CA PHE A 291 11.75 0.58 16.34
C PHE A 291 11.86 -0.83 15.74
N ARG A 292 11.86 -0.94 14.40
CA ARG A 292 12.06 -2.22 13.70
C ARG A 292 13.42 -2.84 14.04
N HIS A 293 14.47 -2.04 14.14
CA HIS A 293 15.79 -2.51 14.53
C HIS A 293 15.79 -3.11 15.94
N GLN A 294 15.18 -2.43 16.91
CA GLN A 294 15.04 -2.91 18.28
C GLN A 294 14.18 -4.18 18.37
N GLN A 295 13.07 -4.25 17.63
CA GLN A 295 12.25 -5.47 17.55
C GLN A 295 13.04 -6.66 16.99
N HIS A 296 13.84 -6.43 15.93
CA HIS A 296 14.69 -7.47 15.37
C HIS A 296 15.76 -7.94 16.36
N GLN A 297 16.44 -7.01 17.04
CA GLN A 297 17.42 -7.35 18.08
C GLN A 297 16.79 -8.17 19.21
N LEU A 298 15.60 -7.77 19.69
CA LEU A 298 14.87 -8.51 20.71
C LEU A 298 14.53 -9.93 20.23
N ALA A 299 14.04 -10.08 19.01
CA ALA A 299 13.73 -11.39 18.44
C ALA A 299 14.98 -12.30 18.37
N VAL A 300 16.12 -11.76 17.94
CA VAL A 300 17.40 -12.48 17.91
C VAL A 300 17.83 -12.89 19.31
N LEU A 301 17.75 -11.99 20.30
CA LEU A 301 18.10 -12.28 21.70
C LEU A 301 17.19 -13.34 22.31
N GLN A 302 15.87 -13.26 22.07
CA GLN A 302 14.92 -14.28 22.49
C GLN A 302 15.21 -15.64 21.87
N GLN A 303 15.58 -15.68 20.58
CA GLN A 303 15.95 -16.93 19.92
C GLN A 303 17.24 -17.51 20.48
N ARG A 304 18.26 -16.69 20.77
CA ARG A 304 19.49 -17.12 21.44
C ARG A 304 19.20 -17.67 22.83
N LEU A 305 18.37 -16.99 23.61
CA LEU A 305 17.95 -17.45 24.94
C LEU A 305 17.24 -18.81 24.87
N LYS A 306 16.33 -19.00 23.90
CA LYS A 306 15.65 -20.29 23.65
C LYS A 306 16.59 -21.39 23.17
N ALA A 307 17.64 -21.06 22.41
CA ALA A 307 18.62 -22.03 21.92
C ALA A 307 19.58 -22.49 23.02
N VAL A 308 19.94 -21.60 23.95
CA VAL A 308 20.82 -21.90 25.09
C VAL A 308 20.03 -22.39 26.31
N HIS A 309 18.69 -22.49 26.20
CA HIS A 309 17.82 -22.83 27.32
C HIS A 309 18.26 -24.18 27.97
N PRO A 310 18.70 -24.16 29.24
CA PRO A 310 19.28 -25.33 29.91
C PRO A 310 18.36 -26.53 29.89
N GLU A 311 17.05 -26.30 30.00
CA GLU A 311 16.02 -27.33 29.95
C GLU A 311 16.03 -28.12 28.64
N ARG A 312 16.19 -27.46 27.49
CA ARG A 312 16.28 -28.13 26.18
C ARG A 312 17.56 -28.97 26.07
N ARG A 313 18.67 -28.45 26.59
CA ARG A 313 19.94 -29.19 26.61
C ARG A 313 19.86 -30.41 27.52
N LEU A 314 19.25 -30.27 28.70
CA LEU A 314 18.98 -31.37 29.63
C LEU A 314 18.02 -32.39 29.02
N GLN A 315 16.94 -31.96 28.38
CA GLN A 315 15.96 -32.86 27.76
C GLN A 315 16.58 -33.69 26.63
N ASN A 316 17.45 -33.09 25.81
CA ASN A 316 18.21 -33.82 24.79
C ASN A 316 19.19 -34.83 25.43
N GLN A 317 19.86 -34.46 26.53
CA GLN A 317 20.75 -35.36 27.26
C GLN A 317 19.99 -36.53 27.90
N TYR A 318 18.81 -36.28 28.49
CA TYR A 318 17.93 -37.33 29.00
C TYR A 318 17.50 -38.30 27.90
N GLN A 319 17.06 -37.79 26.73
CA GLN A 319 16.71 -38.66 25.60
C GLN A 319 17.90 -39.49 25.08
N MET A 320 19.11 -38.92 25.07
CA MET A 320 20.31 -39.66 24.70
C MET A 320 20.61 -40.77 25.71
N LEU A 321 20.48 -40.47 27.02
CA LEU A 321 20.65 -41.45 28.09
C LEU A 321 19.64 -42.60 27.96
N ASP A 322 18.36 -42.30 27.73
CA ASP A 322 17.32 -43.31 27.52
C ASP A 322 17.61 -44.21 26.32
N ARG A 323 18.01 -43.63 25.18
CA ARG A 323 18.39 -44.39 23.98
C ARG A 323 19.60 -45.29 24.24
N SER A 324 20.63 -44.77 24.91
CA SER A 324 21.81 -45.55 25.27
C SER A 324 21.46 -46.67 26.24
N GLN A 325 20.55 -46.45 27.20
CA GLN A 325 20.10 -47.47 28.14
C GLN A 325 19.34 -48.60 27.43
N ILE A 326 18.43 -48.28 26.51
CA ILE A 326 17.70 -49.27 25.71
C ILE A 326 18.67 -50.08 24.85
N ALA A 327 19.60 -49.39 24.17
CA ALA A 327 20.60 -50.04 23.33
C ALA A 327 21.52 -50.98 24.14
N LEU A 328 21.96 -50.55 25.32
CA LEU A 328 22.78 -51.35 26.23
C LEU A 328 22.04 -52.62 26.68
N ASN A 329 20.79 -52.46 27.14
CA ASN A 329 19.97 -53.60 27.59
C ASN A 329 19.74 -54.60 26.45
N HIS A 330 19.48 -54.10 25.24
CA HIS A 330 19.28 -54.97 24.08
C HIS A 330 20.56 -55.72 23.68
N ALA A 331 21.71 -55.04 23.70
CA ALA A 331 23.02 -55.65 23.43
C ALA A 331 23.36 -56.72 24.47
N MET A 332 23.15 -56.43 25.76
CA MET A 332 23.35 -57.38 26.86
C MET A 332 22.46 -58.62 26.69
N ASN A 333 21.17 -58.44 26.46
CA ASN A 333 20.23 -59.55 26.28
C ASN A 333 20.57 -60.40 25.06
N THR A 334 20.93 -59.76 23.95
CA THR A 334 21.36 -60.45 22.73
C THR A 334 22.62 -61.28 22.96
N GLN A 335 23.62 -60.70 23.64
CA GLN A 335 24.86 -61.38 23.93
C GLN A 335 24.66 -62.55 24.91
N MET A 336 23.82 -62.38 25.95
CA MET A 336 23.45 -63.46 26.86
C MET A 336 22.73 -64.59 26.13
N ALA A 337 21.76 -64.28 25.27
CA ALA A 337 21.05 -65.28 24.47
C ALA A 337 21.98 -66.04 23.52
N GLN A 338 22.92 -65.35 22.86
CA GLN A 338 23.94 -65.98 22.02
C GLN A 338 24.85 -66.91 22.81
N ARG A 339 25.32 -66.49 24.00
CA ARG A 339 26.15 -67.32 24.89
C ARG A 339 25.38 -68.55 25.38
N ALA A 340 24.12 -68.39 25.78
CA ALA A 340 23.25 -69.50 26.19
C ALA A 340 23.01 -70.50 25.05
N ASN A 341 22.73 -70.00 23.84
CA ASN A 341 22.57 -70.85 22.65
C ASN A 341 23.86 -71.60 22.31
N ARG A 342 25.02 -70.93 22.38
CA ARG A 342 26.33 -71.57 22.17
C ARG A 342 26.59 -72.66 23.20
N LEU A 343 26.31 -72.40 24.48
CA LEU A 343 26.42 -73.41 25.53
C LEU A 343 25.52 -74.62 25.25
N ASN A 344 24.25 -74.39 24.92
CA ASN A 344 23.31 -75.46 24.57
C ASN A 344 23.78 -76.28 23.36
N GLN A 345 24.35 -75.64 22.34
CA GLN A 345 24.92 -76.35 21.19
C GLN A 345 26.14 -77.19 21.59
N LEU A 346 27.02 -76.68 22.44
CA LEU A 346 28.18 -77.42 22.95
C LEU A 346 27.76 -78.61 23.81
N LEU A 347 26.79 -78.44 24.69
CA LEU A 347 26.21 -79.53 25.50
C LEU A 347 25.59 -80.61 24.60
N ARG A 348 24.80 -80.23 23.59
CA ARG A 348 24.24 -81.21 22.62
C ARG A 348 25.32 -81.94 21.82
N ARG A 349 26.43 -81.27 21.48
CA ARG A 349 27.58 -81.93 20.82
C ARG A 349 28.25 -82.92 21.76
N LEU A 350 28.45 -82.56 23.02
CA LEU A 350 29.01 -83.43 24.05
C LEU A 350 28.13 -84.68 24.25
N ASP A 351 26.81 -84.50 24.36
CA ASP A 351 25.86 -85.61 24.50
C ASP A 351 25.88 -86.58 23.31
N ARG A 352 26.09 -86.07 22.09
CA ARG A 352 26.20 -86.90 20.88
C ARG A 352 27.48 -87.74 20.84
N VAL A 353 28.56 -87.23 21.41
CA VAL A 353 29.85 -87.92 21.46
C VAL A 353 29.95 -88.82 22.71
N ASN A 354 29.04 -88.68 23.66
CA ASN A 354 29.03 -89.47 24.89
C ASN A 354 28.98 -90.98 24.57
N PRO A 355 30.09 -91.71 24.80
CA PRO A 355 30.18 -93.13 24.43
C PRO A 355 29.22 -93.99 25.26
N ALA A 356 28.83 -93.57 26.47
CA ALA A 356 27.92 -94.35 27.32
C ALA A 356 26.53 -94.52 26.67
N SER A 357 25.98 -93.45 26.07
CA SER A 357 24.67 -93.51 25.41
C SER A 357 24.71 -94.31 24.10
N ARG A 358 25.84 -94.25 23.38
CA ARG A 358 26.08 -95.07 22.18
C ARG A 358 26.26 -96.54 22.53
N VAL A 359 27.01 -96.86 23.58
CA VAL A 359 27.22 -98.24 24.06
C VAL A 359 25.92 -98.84 24.56
N ALA A 360 25.13 -98.12 25.36
CA ALA A 360 23.81 -98.60 25.81
C ALA A 360 22.90 -98.94 24.63
N ARG A 361 22.81 -98.06 23.62
CA ARG A 361 21.99 -98.29 22.42
C ARG A 361 22.48 -99.48 21.59
N LEU A 362 23.79 -99.68 21.48
CA LEU A 362 24.37 -100.82 20.77
C LEU A 362 24.18 -102.13 21.55
N ALA A 363 24.26 -102.09 22.89
CA ALA A 363 24.00 -103.24 23.75
C ALA A 363 22.54 -103.71 23.63
N ASP A 364 21.57 -102.78 23.67
CA ASP A 364 20.15 -103.08 23.44
C ASP A 364 19.92 -103.69 22.06
N LYS A 365 20.52 -103.09 21.02
CA LYS A 365 20.40 -103.60 19.65
C LYS A 365 21.02 -105.00 19.51
N HIS A 366 22.16 -105.24 20.15
CA HIS A 366 22.79 -106.55 20.18
C HIS A 366 21.88 -107.57 20.86
N GLN A 367 21.35 -107.26 22.05
CA GLN A 367 20.43 -108.14 22.78
C GLN A 367 19.17 -108.49 21.96
N GLN A 368 18.57 -107.49 21.29
CA GLN A 368 17.40 -107.71 20.42
C GLN A 368 17.73 -108.62 19.24
N LEU A 369 18.87 -108.41 18.58
CA LEU A 369 19.30 -109.22 17.44
C LEU A 369 19.64 -110.66 17.87
N THR A 370 20.33 -110.85 19.00
CA THR A 370 20.64 -112.17 19.56
C THR A 370 19.35 -112.93 19.91
N ALA A 371 18.38 -112.27 20.54
CA ALA A 371 17.09 -112.87 20.85
C ALA A 371 16.28 -113.24 19.59
N SER A 372 16.30 -112.38 18.56
CA SER A 372 15.63 -112.63 17.28
C SER A 372 16.27 -113.80 16.53
N LEU A 373 17.60 -113.90 16.54
CA LEU A 373 18.35 -115.00 15.95
C LEU A 373 18.02 -116.32 16.65
N GLY A 374 18.04 -116.34 17.99
CA GLY A 374 17.68 -117.53 18.78
C GLY A 374 16.27 -118.03 18.46
N LYS A 375 15.28 -117.13 18.39
CA LYS A 375 13.90 -117.47 17.99
C LYS A 375 13.83 -118.03 16.57
N SER A 376 14.57 -117.42 15.63
CA SER A 376 14.59 -117.85 14.23
C SER A 376 15.24 -119.22 14.06
N MET A 377 16.33 -119.48 14.77
CA MET A 377 17.00 -120.79 14.80
C MET A 377 16.10 -121.86 15.40
N HIS A 378 15.43 -121.58 16.52
CA HIS A 378 14.52 -122.54 17.15
C HIS A 378 13.37 -122.92 16.22
N ARG A 379 12.75 -121.92 15.57
CA ARG A 379 11.69 -122.14 14.58
C ARG A 379 12.15 -122.96 13.37
N LEU A 380 13.38 -122.72 12.90
CA LEU A 380 13.97 -123.50 11.80
C LEU A 380 14.15 -124.98 12.20
N LEU A 381 14.71 -125.22 13.39
CA LEU A 381 14.93 -126.58 13.91
C LEU A 381 13.61 -127.33 14.14
N GLU A 382 12.61 -126.68 14.73
CA GLU A 382 11.26 -127.26 14.90
C GLU A 382 10.64 -127.64 13.55
N ASN A 383 10.72 -126.77 12.54
CA ASN A 383 10.20 -127.06 11.21
C ASN A 383 10.92 -128.25 10.56
N LYS A 384 12.24 -128.37 10.72
CA LYS A 384 13.01 -129.52 10.22
C LYS A 384 12.67 -130.81 10.95
N ALA A 385 12.49 -130.75 12.27
CA ALA A 385 12.06 -131.90 13.07
C ALA A 385 10.67 -132.39 12.67
N ARG A 386 9.70 -131.48 12.46
CA ARG A 386 8.36 -131.82 11.95
C ARG A 386 8.42 -132.47 10.56
N SER A 387 9.24 -131.92 9.66
CA SER A 387 9.44 -132.50 8.33
C SER A 387 9.99 -133.92 8.39
N LEU A 388 10.97 -134.18 9.26
CA LEU A 388 11.54 -135.52 9.45
C LEU A 388 10.50 -136.51 9.99
N GLN A 389 9.72 -136.08 10.97
CA GLN A 389 8.66 -136.90 11.56
C GLN A 389 7.59 -137.29 10.53
N ALA A 390 7.17 -136.34 9.69
CA ALA A 390 6.21 -136.60 8.61
C ALA A 390 6.76 -137.62 7.59
N SER A 391 8.02 -137.50 7.19
CA SER A 391 8.68 -138.47 6.30
C SER A 391 8.78 -139.87 6.93
N GLY A 392 9.02 -139.96 8.24
CA GLY A 392 9.06 -141.25 8.96
C GLY A 392 7.69 -141.95 9.02
N GLN A 393 6.60 -141.19 9.20
CA GLN A 393 5.24 -141.75 9.22
C GLN A 393 4.80 -142.28 7.84
N LEU A 394 5.18 -141.60 6.75
CA LEU A 394 4.96 -142.07 5.38
C LEU A 394 5.67 -143.41 5.09
N LEU A 395 6.86 -143.61 5.66
CA LEU A 395 7.60 -144.86 5.50
C LEU A 395 6.94 -146.03 6.24
N HIS A 396 6.26 -145.78 7.36
CA HIS A 396 5.59 -146.82 8.15
C HIS A 396 4.28 -147.33 7.54
N SER A 397 3.57 -146.54 6.73
CA SER A 397 2.25 -146.93 6.19
C SER A 397 2.32 -147.93 5.03
N VAL A 398 3.51 -148.21 4.49
CA VAL A 398 3.70 -149.03 3.27
C VAL A 398 4.28 -150.43 3.56
N SER A 399 4.33 -150.89 4.82
CA SER A 399 5.01 -152.15 5.20
C SER A 399 4.05 -153.38 5.30
N PRO A 400 4.32 -154.50 4.57
CA PRO A 400 3.46 -155.70 4.51
C PRO A 400 3.25 -156.48 5.82
N LEU A 401 4.07 -156.24 6.85
CA LEU A 401 4.02 -156.95 8.14
C LEU A 401 2.77 -156.60 8.98
N GLN A 402 2.11 -155.47 8.72
CA GLN A 402 0.90 -155.08 9.46
C GLN A 402 -0.37 -155.80 9.03
N THR A 403 -0.41 -156.37 7.82
CA THR A 403 -1.61 -157.06 7.33
C THR A 403 -1.92 -158.32 8.15
N LEU A 404 -0.88 -159.03 8.62
CA LEU A 404 -1.01 -160.22 9.47
C LEU A 404 -1.43 -159.88 10.92
N THR A 405 -1.10 -158.68 11.43
CA THR A 405 -1.51 -158.26 12.79
C THR A 405 -2.99 -157.90 12.92
N ARG A 406 -3.73 -157.76 11.80
CA ARG A 406 -5.17 -157.43 11.80
C ARG A 406 -6.10 -158.63 11.94
N GLY A 407 -5.57 -159.82 12.28
CA GLY A 407 -6.37 -161.01 12.57
C GLY A 407 -6.67 -161.90 11.36
N TYR A 408 -6.09 -161.61 10.19
CA TYR A 408 -6.15 -162.48 9.03
C TYR A 408 -5.09 -163.58 9.13
N SER A 409 -5.48 -164.82 8.85
CA SER A 409 -4.57 -165.98 8.78
C SER A 409 -4.31 -166.38 7.33
N ILE A 410 -3.15 -166.97 7.08
CA ILE A 410 -2.85 -167.58 5.77
C ILE A 410 -2.79 -169.09 5.96
N THR A 411 -3.57 -169.80 5.18
CA THR A 411 -3.68 -171.26 5.26
C THR A 411 -2.79 -171.91 4.20
N PHE A 412 -2.05 -172.95 4.57
CA PHE A 412 -1.12 -173.69 3.71
C PHE A 412 -1.44 -175.19 3.65
N LYS A 413 -1.13 -175.83 2.52
CA LYS A 413 -1.07 -177.28 2.35
C LYS A 413 0.26 -177.62 1.67
N GLU A 414 1.08 -178.47 2.29
CA GLU A 414 2.45 -178.80 1.84
C GLU A 414 3.30 -177.54 1.51
N ASP A 415 3.32 -176.58 2.44
CA ASP A 415 4.00 -175.27 2.30
C ASP A 415 3.52 -174.35 1.16
N LYS A 416 2.40 -174.66 0.50
CA LYS A 416 1.77 -173.78 -0.50
C LYS A 416 0.49 -173.12 0.03
N PRO A 417 0.30 -171.79 -0.17
CA PRO A 417 -0.88 -171.10 0.33
C PRO A 417 -2.12 -171.54 -0.44
N VAL A 418 -3.15 -171.89 0.31
CA VAL A 418 -4.45 -172.33 -0.21
C VAL A 418 -5.31 -171.10 -0.37
N LEU A 419 -5.58 -170.76 -1.62
CA LEU A 419 -6.37 -169.58 -2.00
C LEU A 419 -7.85 -169.92 -2.24
N ASP A 420 -8.14 -171.19 -2.52
CA ASP A 420 -9.48 -171.67 -2.87
C ASP A 420 -9.76 -173.02 -2.19
N ALA A 421 -10.94 -173.14 -1.58
CA ALA A 421 -11.36 -174.31 -0.83
C ALA A 421 -11.56 -175.55 -1.71
N ALA A 422 -11.81 -175.39 -3.02
CA ALA A 422 -11.96 -176.52 -3.96
C ALA A 422 -10.68 -177.35 -4.14
N SER A 423 -9.52 -176.85 -3.69
CA SER A 423 -8.23 -177.54 -3.80
C SER A 423 -7.96 -178.56 -2.68
N LEU A 424 -8.94 -178.80 -1.79
CA LEU A 424 -8.81 -179.65 -0.61
C LEU A 424 -9.65 -180.93 -0.73
N HIS A 425 -9.28 -181.98 0.01
CA HIS A 425 -10.02 -183.24 0.13
C HIS A 425 -10.25 -183.63 1.59
N GLU A 426 -11.30 -184.40 1.88
CA GLU A 426 -11.53 -184.94 3.23
C GLU A 426 -10.34 -185.79 3.70
N ASN A 427 -9.95 -185.62 4.97
CA ASN A 427 -8.74 -186.14 5.62
C ASN A 427 -7.40 -185.49 5.26
N ASP A 428 -7.36 -184.42 4.45
CA ASP A 428 -6.13 -183.67 4.24
C ASP A 428 -5.66 -182.95 5.52
N VAL A 429 -4.34 -182.89 5.72
CA VAL A 429 -3.72 -182.12 6.81
C VAL A 429 -3.27 -180.76 6.28
N MET A 430 -3.66 -179.69 6.99
CA MET A 430 -3.40 -178.30 6.64
C MET A 430 -2.69 -177.57 7.77
N THR A 431 -1.93 -176.54 7.43
CA THR A 431 -1.23 -175.68 8.40
C THR A 431 -1.67 -174.24 8.23
N THR A 432 -2.30 -173.65 9.26
CA THR A 432 -2.76 -172.26 9.24
C THR A 432 -1.79 -171.39 10.04
N ARG A 433 -1.19 -170.38 9.40
CA ARG A 433 -0.26 -169.44 10.03
C ARG A 433 -1.01 -168.18 10.47
N LEU A 434 -0.85 -167.87 11.75
CA LEU A 434 -1.45 -166.71 12.43
C LEU A 434 -0.38 -165.64 12.70
N ALA A 435 -0.80 -164.48 13.21
CA ALA A 435 0.11 -163.42 13.64
C ALA A 435 1.20 -163.91 14.61
N ARG A 436 0.90 -164.97 15.40
CA ARG A 436 1.86 -165.73 16.18
C ARG A 436 1.45 -167.21 16.19
N GLY A 437 2.34 -168.08 15.72
CA GLY A 437 2.16 -169.53 15.77
C GLY A 437 1.46 -170.13 14.54
N GLU A 438 1.43 -171.46 14.52
CA GLU A 438 0.85 -172.28 13.46
C GLU A 438 -0.04 -173.35 14.05
N VAL A 439 -1.16 -173.62 13.39
CA VAL A 439 -2.12 -174.65 13.80
C VAL A 439 -2.24 -175.67 12.69
N THR A 440 -2.01 -176.95 13.04
CA THR A 440 -2.21 -178.07 12.11
C THR A 440 -3.61 -178.64 12.29
N SER A 441 -4.38 -178.70 11.20
CA SER A 441 -5.80 -179.08 11.21
C SER A 441 -6.06 -180.16 10.16
N LYS A 442 -7.04 -181.04 10.39
CA LYS A 442 -7.45 -182.06 9.42
C LYS A 442 -8.82 -181.70 8.85
N VAL A 443 -8.97 -181.82 7.54
CA VAL A 443 -10.22 -181.45 6.86
C VAL A 443 -11.28 -182.53 7.10
N LEU A 444 -12.40 -182.12 7.71
CA LEU A 444 -13.49 -183.02 8.11
C LEU A 444 -14.64 -183.06 7.10
N SER A 445 -14.92 -181.95 6.45
CA SER A 445 -15.85 -181.85 5.33
C SER A 445 -15.51 -180.61 4.51
N ILE A 446 -15.87 -180.62 3.22
CA ILE A 446 -15.63 -179.51 2.31
C ILE A 446 -16.95 -179.16 1.64
N SER A 447 -17.37 -177.92 1.79
CA SER A 447 -18.48 -177.34 1.04
C SER A 447 -17.88 -176.30 0.09
N THR A 448 -17.92 -176.59 -1.20
CA THR A 448 -17.48 -175.63 -2.23
C THR A 448 -18.67 -174.84 -2.73
N ASP A 449 -18.71 -173.55 -2.44
CA ASP A 449 -19.59 -172.62 -3.14
C ASP A 449 -18.94 -172.28 -4.49
N THR A 450 -19.59 -172.67 -5.60
CA THR A 450 -19.25 -172.17 -6.95
C THR A 450 -19.65 -170.71 -7.04
N ALA A 451 -18.79 -169.84 -6.52
CA ALA A 451 -18.85 -168.39 -6.63
C ALA A 451 -18.27 -168.00 -8.01
N LYS A 452 -19.01 -167.41 -8.94
CA LYS A 452 -19.57 -166.05 -8.93
C LYS A 452 -18.53 -165.00 -8.55
N GLU A 453 -18.28 -164.15 -9.55
CA GLU A 453 -17.83 -162.76 -9.39
C GLU A 453 -16.38 -162.63 -8.89
N SER A 454 -15.58 -161.66 -9.34
CA SER A 454 -15.78 -160.49 -10.20
C SER A 454 -14.43 -159.80 -10.31
#